data_AF-A0A0G4LXT0-F1
#
_entry.id   AF-A0A0G4LXT0-F1
#
_cell.length_a   1.000
_cell.length_b   1.000
_cell.length_c   1.000
_cell.angle_alpha   90.00
_cell.angle_beta   90.00
_cell.angle_gamma   90.00
#
_symmetry.space_group_name_H-M   'P 1'
#
loop_
_entity.id
_entity.type
_entity.pdbx_description
1 polymer ?
#
loop_
_entity_poly.entity_id
_entity_poly.type
_entity_poly.pdbx_seq_one_letter_code
_entity_poly.pdbx_strand_id
1 'polypeptide(L)'
;MATKDRITCHVLDTTAGRPARALRVQLTHTPPSAPDAGAPTAAATTPRTFESITDDDGRVKTWLPYSAATASGDVPVYTLDDVLGELAAEPTSRWTLRFDTGAYFEGQGAINRER
;
A
#
# COMPACT_ATOMS: atom_id res chain seq x y z
N MET A 1 -19.06 6.91 7.53
CA MET A 1 -17.64 6.82 7.10
C MET A 1 -17.23 5.36 7.18
N ALA A 2 -16.62 4.81 6.12
CA ALA A 2 -16.07 3.47 6.18
C ALA A 2 -14.91 3.44 7.19
N THR A 3 -14.91 2.49 8.12
CA THR A 3 -13.84 2.32 9.14
C THR A 3 -12.56 1.72 8.56
N LYS A 4 -12.57 1.36 7.28
CA LYS A 4 -11.46 0.77 6.53
C LYS A 4 -11.48 1.30 5.10
N ASP A 5 -10.32 1.32 4.48
CA ASP A 5 -10.23 1.61 3.06
C ASP A 5 -10.79 0.47 2.20
N ARG A 6 -11.09 0.78 0.94
CA ARG A 6 -11.65 -0.19 -0.02
C ARG A 6 -10.68 -1.32 -0.36
N ILE A 7 -9.37 -1.05 -0.39
CA ILE A 7 -8.34 -2.08 -0.55
C ILE A 7 -7.76 -2.39 0.83
N THR A 8 -7.78 -3.66 1.23
CA THR A 8 -7.19 -4.14 2.49
C THR A 8 -6.41 -5.42 2.25
N CYS A 9 -5.44 -5.75 3.11
CA CYS A 9 -4.74 -7.04 3.05
C CYS A 9 -4.59 -7.67 4.44
N HIS A 10 -4.34 -8.97 4.46
CA HIS A 10 -4.05 -9.76 5.65
C HIS A 10 -2.88 -10.70 5.33
N VAL A 11 -1.83 -10.66 6.15
CA VAL A 11 -0.60 -11.40 5.93
C VAL A 11 -0.41 -12.40 7.06
N LEU A 12 -0.16 -13.65 6.68
CA LEU A 12 0.07 -14.75 7.62
C LEU A 12 1.52 -15.24 7.48
N ASP A 13 2.22 -15.36 8.61
CA ASP A 13 3.50 -16.06 8.69
C ASP A 13 3.22 -17.55 8.94
N THR A 14 3.33 -18.34 7.88
CA THR A 14 3.07 -19.78 7.92
C THR A 14 4.22 -20.58 8.54
N THR A 15 5.40 -19.99 8.73
CA THR A 15 6.53 -20.66 9.41
C THR A 15 6.30 -20.76 10.91
N ALA A 16 5.63 -19.76 11.47
CA ALA A 16 5.29 -19.68 12.90
C ALA A 16 3.78 -19.87 13.17
N GLY A 17 2.96 -20.04 12.13
CA GLY A 17 1.51 -20.26 12.24
C GLY A 17 0.76 -19.08 12.87
N ARG A 18 1.19 -17.83 12.61
CA ARG A 18 0.64 -16.62 13.25
C ARG A 18 0.54 -15.43 12.29
N PRO A 19 -0.30 -14.42 12.58
CA PRO A 19 -0.34 -13.20 11.78
C PRO A 19 1.02 -12.51 11.70
N ALA A 20 1.39 -12.03 10.52
CA ALA A 20 2.64 -11.31 10.31
C ALA A 20 2.47 -9.86 10.74
N ARG A 21 2.65 -9.60 12.04
CA ARG A 21 2.58 -8.27 12.66
C ARG A 21 3.78 -7.40 12.27
N ALA A 22 3.56 -6.09 12.18
CA ALA A 22 4.60 -5.08 11.96
C ALA A 22 5.38 -5.24 10.65
N LEU A 23 4.74 -5.84 9.63
CA LEU A 23 5.29 -5.98 8.29
C LEU A 23 4.92 -4.75 7.47
N ARG A 24 5.92 -4.08 6.88
CA ARG A 24 5.73 -2.92 6.02
C ARG A 24 5.17 -3.36 4.66
N VAL A 25 4.12 -2.68 4.22
CA VAL A 25 3.45 -2.92 2.94
C VAL A 25 3.33 -1.62 2.16
N GLN A 26 3.62 -1.67 0.86
CA GLN A 26 3.34 -0.57 -0.07
C GLN A 26 2.29 -1.00 -1.08
N LEU A 27 1.39 -0.07 -1.41
CA LEU A 27 0.37 -0.20 -2.44
C LEU A 27 0.60 0.86 -3.52
N THR A 28 0.88 0.45 -4.75
CA THR A 28 1.17 1.37 -5.86
C THR A 28 0.16 1.19 -6.99
N HIS A 29 -0.49 2.28 -7.39
CA HIS A 29 -1.24 2.39 -8.63
C HIS A 29 -0.27 2.59 -9.81
N THR A 30 -0.43 1.78 -10.86
CA THR A 30 0.30 1.92 -12.11
C THR A 30 -0.65 2.45 -13.19
N PRO A 31 -0.50 3.71 -13.64
CA PRO A 31 -1.32 4.24 -14.72
C PRO A 31 -1.08 3.46 -16.04
N PRO A 32 -2.07 3.41 -16.94
CA PRO A 32 -1.91 2.80 -18.25
C PRO A 32 -0.87 3.55 -19.10
N SER A 33 -0.18 2.83 -19.99
CA SER A 33 0.85 3.41 -20.86
C SER A 33 0.29 4.40 -21.91
N ALA A 34 -1.00 4.28 -22.24
CA ALA A 34 -1.75 5.21 -23.06
C ALA A 34 -3.06 5.50 -22.34
N PRO A 35 -3.36 6.75 -21.96
CA PRO A 35 -4.66 7.09 -21.40
C PRO A 35 -5.75 6.88 -22.46
N ASP A 36 -6.91 6.35 -22.06
CA ASP A 36 -8.07 6.27 -22.95
C ASP A 36 -8.49 7.67 -23.44
N ALA A 37 -9.19 7.71 -24.57
CA ALA A 37 -9.58 8.95 -25.26
C ALA A 37 -10.59 9.77 -24.42
N GLY A 38 -10.07 10.54 -23.47
CA GLY A 38 -10.76 11.47 -22.57
C GLY A 38 -9.76 12.44 -21.95
N ALA A 39 -10.22 13.40 -21.15
CA ALA A 39 -9.30 14.24 -20.36
C ALA A 39 -8.78 13.41 -19.17
N PRO A 40 -7.49 13.03 -19.14
CA PRO A 40 -7.01 12.08 -18.14
C PRO A 40 -6.89 12.77 -16.77
N THR A 41 -7.33 12.09 -15.71
CA THR A 41 -7.15 12.55 -14.33
C THR A 41 -5.69 12.40 -13.89
N ALA A 42 -5.29 13.09 -12.82
CA ALA A 42 -3.93 12.97 -12.30
C ALA A 42 -3.60 11.54 -11.87
N ALA A 43 -4.56 10.81 -11.29
CA ALA A 43 -4.42 9.38 -11.01
C ALA A 43 -4.26 8.52 -12.28
N ALA A 44 -4.88 8.89 -13.39
CA ALA A 44 -4.76 8.18 -14.67
C ALA A 44 -3.41 8.41 -15.37
N THR A 45 -2.67 9.46 -15.03
CA THR A 45 -1.38 9.78 -15.66
C THR A 45 -0.17 9.56 -14.77
N THR A 46 -0.35 9.54 -13.45
CA THR A 46 0.76 9.57 -12.49
C THR A 46 0.64 8.42 -11.49
N PRO A 47 1.73 7.65 -11.25
CA PRO A 47 1.74 6.64 -10.21
C PRO A 47 1.40 7.22 -8.84
N ARG A 48 0.57 6.52 -8.08
CA ARG A 48 0.24 6.87 -6.69
C ARG A 48 0.70 5.74 -5.80
N THR A 49 1.54 6.06 -4.81
CA THR A 49 2.00 5.08 -3.83
C THR A 49 1.47 5.42 -2.46
N PHE A 50 1.05 4.38 -1.76
CA PHE A 50 0.64 4.41 -0.37
C PHE A 50 1.47 3.40 0.42
N GLU A 51 1.55 3.61 1.73
CA GLU A 51 2.19 2.68 2.65
C GLU A 51 1.33 2.41 3.88
N SER A 52 1.57 1.26 4.48
CA SER A 52 1.02 0.89 5.77
C SER A 52 1.89 -0.16 6.45
N ILE A 53 1.56 -0.48 7.70
CA ILE A 53 2.19 -1.53 8.49
C ILE A 53 1.08 -2.43 9.01
N THR A 54 1.27 -3.75 8.93
CA THR A 54 0.28 -4.70 9.44
C THR A 54 0.13 -4.58 10.96
N ASP A 55 -1.12 -4.61 11.43
CA ASP A 55 -1.45 -4.62 12.86
C ASP A 55 -1.17 -5.97 13.54
N ASP A 56 -1.58 -6.11 14.81
CA ASP A 56 -1.39 -7.34 15.60
C ASP A 56 -2.14 -8.55 15.02
N ASP A 57 -3.18 -8.32 14.21
CA ASP A 57 -3.92 -9.34 13.46
C ASP A 57 -3.36 -9.50 12.03
N GLY A 58 -2.18 -8.97 11.74
CA GLY A 58 -1.52 -9.08 10.44
C GLY A 58 -2.22 -8.31 9.32
N ARG A 59 -3.07 -7.32 9.64
CA ARG A 59 -3.90 -6.63 8.64
C ARG A 59 -3.45 -5.22 8.32
N VAL A 60 -3.66 -4.81 7.07
CA VAL A 60 -3.71 -3.41 6.66
C VAL A 60 -5.16 -3.00 6.45
N LYS A 61 -5.62 -2.02 7.23
CA LYS A 61 -6.99 -1.47 7.19
C LYS A 61 -7.05 -0.07 6.58
N THR A 62 -5.96 0.69 6.71
CA THR A 62 -5.83 2.07 6.24
C THR A 62 -4.49 2.27 5.56
N TRP A 63 -4.47 3.12 4.54
CA TRP A 63 -3.32 3.46 3.72
C TRP A 63 -2.99 4.93 3.86
N LEU A 64 -1.71 5.24 4.06
CA LEU A 64 -1.21 6.61 4.10
C LEU A 64 -0.47 6.91 2.79
N PRO A 65 -0.60 8.12 2.21
CA PRO A 65 0.20 8.51 1.06
C PRO A 65 1.69 8.35 1.37
N TYR A 66 2.39 7.66 0.48
CA TYR A 66 3.82 7.49 0.62
C TYR A 66 4.54 8.78 0.20
N SER A 67 5.41 9.28 1.09
CA SER A 67 6.37 10.32 0.76
C SER A 67 7.78 9.80 1.06
N ALA A 68 8.64 9.77 0.06
CA ALA A 68 10.04 9.40 0.27
C ALA A 68 10.72 10.47 1.14
N ALA A 69 11.61 10.05 2.04
CA ALA A 69 12.34 10.98 2.92
C ALA A 69 13.15 12.05 2.17
N THR A 70 13.50 11.79 0.91
CA THR A 70 14.22 12.71 0.01
C THR A 70 13.32 13.42 -0.99
N ALA A 71 11.99 13.27 -0.88
CA ALA A 71 11.06 13.94 -1.78
C ALA A 71 11.16 15.46 -1.57
N SER A 72 11.53 16.17 -2.63
CA SER A 72 11.50 17.63 -2.66
C SER A 72 10.09 18.05 -3.08
N GLY A 73 9.21 18.35 -2.13
CA GLY A 73 7.83 18.74 -2.40
C GLY A 73 6.94 18.68 -1.15
N ASP A 74 5.72 19.18 -1.29
CA ASP A 74 4.72 19.11 -0.23
C ASP A 74 4.30 17.65 0.04
N VAL A 75 4.01 17.37 1.31
CA VAL A 75 3.48 16.08 1.73
C VAL A 75 2.16 15.83 0.98
N PRO A 76 1.99 14.69 0.29
CA PRO A 76 0.77 14.45 -0.47
C PRO A 76 -0.46 14.42 0.45
N VAL A 77 -1.45 15.27 0.15
CA VAL A 77 -2.72 15.36 0.89
C VAL A 77 -3.84 14.77 0.03
N TYR A 78 -3.89 13.44 -0.07
CA TYR A 78 -4.99 12.70 -0.67
C TYR A 78 -5.17 11.38 0.06
N THR A 79 -6.34 10.76 -0.05
CA THR A 79 -6.62 9.43 0.49
C THR A 79 -6.64 8.38 -0.60
N LEU A 80 -6.64 7.10 -0.23
CA LEU A 80 -6.86 6.03 -1.20
C LEU A 80 -8.25 6.15 -1.85
N ASP A 81 -9.25 6.60 -1.10
CA ASP A 81 -10.61 6.75 -1.62
C ASP A 81 -10.71 7.87 -2.66
N ASP A 82 -9.98 8.97 -2.49
CA ASP A 82 -9.87 10.05 -3.49
C ASP A 82 -9.31 9.53 -4.81
N VAL A 83 -8.19 8.78 -4.74
CA VAL A 83 -7.55 8.20 -5.94
C VAL A 83 -8.46 7.19 -6.62
N LEU A 84 -9.14 6.33 -5.85
CA LEU A 84 -10.11 5.39 -6.41
C LEU A 84 -11.36 6.08 -6.96
N GLY A 85 -11.71 7.27 -6.44
CA GLY A 85 -12.75 8.13 -6.99
C GLY A 85 -12.37 8.74 -8.34
N GLU A 86 -11.13 9.23 -8.47
CA GLU A 86 -10.57 9.71 -9.76
C GLU A 86 -10.54 8.61 -10.83
N LEU A 87 -10.32 7.36 -10.43
CA LEU A 87 -10.28 6.20 -11.31
C LEU A 87 -11.65 5.54 -11.54
N ALA A 88 -12.74 6.08 -10.96
CA ALA A 88 -14.06 5.44 -11.04
C ALA A 88 -14.62 5.38 -12.47
N ALA A 89 -14.19 6.27 -13.36
CA ALA A 89 -14.55 6.27 -14.78
C ALA A 89 -13.68 5.33 -15.63
N GLU A 90 -12.56 4.84 -15.09
CA GLU A 90 -11.66 3.93 -15.79
C GLU A 90 -12.23 2.50 -15.76
N PRO A 91 -12.24 1.78 -16.89
CA PRO A 91 -12.80 0.42 -16.94
C PRO A 91 -12.00 -0.58 -16.10
N THR A 92 -10.68 -0.34 -15.96
CA THR A 92 -9.78 -1.14 -15.11
C THR A 92 -8.66 -0.27 -14.56
N SER A 93 -8.18 -0.57 -13.35
CA SER A 93 -6.96 0.02 -12.79
C SER A 93 -6.00 -1.07 -12.34
N ARG A 94 -4.69 -0.81 -12.42
CA ARG A 94 -3.64 -1.76 -12.03
C ARG A 94 -2.99 -1.34 -10.73
N TRP A 95 -2.90 -2.28 -9.80
CA TRP A 95 -2.32 -2.07 -8.47
C TRP A 95 -1.28 -3.13 -8.15
N THR A 96 -0.21 -2.73 -7.46
CA THR A 96 0.87 -3.60 -7.01
C THR A 96 1.03 -3.49 -5.49
N LEU A 97 1.06 -4.63 -4.80
CA LEU A 97 1.42 -4.71 -3.39
C LEU A 97 2.87 -5.18 -3.25
N ARG A 98 3.67 -4.48 -2.46
CA ARG A 98 5.02 -4.88 -2.09
C ARG A 98 5.09 -5.10 -0.58
N PHE A 99 5.51 -6.30 -0.20
CA PHE A 99 5.69 -6.72 1.19
C PHE A 99 7.18 -6.78 1.51
N ASP A 100 7.63 -6.12 2.57
CA ASP A 100 9.03 -6.18 3.00
C ASP A 100 9.29 -7.41 3.88
N THR A 101 9.22 -8.59 3.26
CA THR A 101 9.37 -9.88 3.96
C THR A 101 10.79 -10.11 4.45
N GLY A 102 11.81 -9.59 3.74
CA GLY A 102 13.21 -9.67 4.16
C GLY A 102 13.42 -9.00 5.51
N ALA A 103 13.06 -7.72 5.62
CA ALA A 103 13.16 -6.98 6.88
C ALA A 103 12.32 -7.61 8.00
N TYR A 104 11.11 -8.12 7.66
CA TYR A 104 10.28 -8.84 8.62
C TYR A 104 11.01 -10.06 9.20
N PHE A 105 11.50 -10.98 8.37
CA PHE A 105 12.14 -12.21 8.85
C PHE A 105 13.51 -11.97 9.49
N GLU A 106 14.29 -11.00 9.02
CA GLU A 106 15.55 -10.59 9.69
C GLU A 106 15.28 -10.07 11.10
N GLY A 107 14.27 -9.20 11.27
CA GLY A 107 13.81 -8.73 12.57
C GLY A 107 13.38 -9.86 13.50
N GLN A 108 12.74 -10.91 12.97
CA GLN A 108 12.37 -12.12 13.73
C GLN A 108 13.59 -12.99 14.09
N GLY A 109 14.61 -13.05 13.24
CA GLY A 109 15.84 -13.79 13.50
C GLY A 109 16.63 -13.25 14.69
N ALA A 110 16.60 -11.94 14.92
CA ALA A 110 17.21 -11.29 16.08
C ALA A 110 16.50 -11.70 17.40
N ILE A 111 15.17 -11.59 17.46
CA ILE A 111 14.40 -11.97 18.67
C ILE A 111 14.45 -13.46 18.99
N ASN A 112 14.67 -14.33 18.01
CA ASN A 112 14.79 -15.78 18.25
C ASN A 112 16.21 -16.21 18.67
N ARG A 113 17.25 -15.38 18.46
CA ARG A 113 18.63 -15.68 18.90
C ARG A 113 18.91 -15.35 20.36
N GLU A 114 18.05 -14.54 20.99
CA GLU A 114 18.15 -14.15 22.40
C GLU A 114 17.31 -15.05 23.33
N ARG A 115 16.81 -16.19 22.83
CA ARG A 115 16.04 -17.18 23.58
C ARG A 115 16.76 -18.51 23.70
#